data_AF-Q21E51-F1
#
_entry.id   AF-Q21E51-F1
#
_cell.length_a   1.000
_cell.length_b   1.000
_cell.length_c   1.000
_cell.angle_alpha   90.00
_cell.angle_beta   90.00
_cell.angle_gamma   90.00
#
_symmetry.space_group_name_H-M   'P 1'
#
loop_
_entity.id
_entity.type
_entity.pdbx_description
1 polymer ?
#
loop_
_entity_poly.entity_id
_entity_poly.type
_entity_poly.pdbx_seq_one_letter_code
_entity_poly.pdbx_strand_id
1 'polypeptide(L)'
;MMVVVDTEKAAPITGVASVSATFENVSEFANRELPKEFPKELTDEIMNDEFQMRYRSEYSKAVEDKVFKNESTPDEDKFEEYLLSRGANESEIQLLKARKNLQTIVGANQHYEGNGLTLNTGAVSGNKYGVVETLNFERNKVGLQTMLENKAIKIVALG
;
A
#
# COMPACT_ATOMS: atom_id res chain seq x y z
N MET A 1 24.17 -1.36 -9.05
CA MET A 1 23.92 0.09 -9.20
C MET A 1 23.04 0.54 -8.05
N MET A 2 23.39 1.62 -7.37
CA MET A 2 22.59 2.21 -6.28
C MET A 2 22.19 3.63 -6.68
N VAL A 3 20.94 4.02 -6.43
CA VAL A 3 20.46 5.39 -6.62
C VAL A 3 20.25 6.01 -5.25
N VAL A 4 20.89 7.15 -5.01
CA VAL A 4 20.67 7.98 -3.81
C VAL A 4 19.77 9.13 -4.20
N VAL A 5 18.66 9.30 -3.49
CA VAL A 5 17.66 10.35 -3.76
C VAL A 5 17.77 11.44 -2.72
N ASP A 6 17.90 12.69 -3.16
CA ASP A 6 17.78 13.88 -2.34
C ASP A 6 16.30 14.28 -2.30
N THR A 7 15.62 13.95 -1.20
CA THR A 7 14.16 14.09 -1.09
C THR A 7 13.71 15.54 -1.16
N GLU A 8 14.50 16.51 -0.68
CA GLU A 8 14.15 17.93 -0.73
C GLU A 8 14.16 18.47 -2.17
N LYS A 9 15.13 18.03 -2.98
CA LYS A 9 15.20 18.41 -4.40
C LYS A 9 14.27 17.60 -5.28
N ALA A 10 14.02 16.34 -4.92
CA ALA A 10 13.11 15.48 -5.67
C ALA A 10 11.65 15.92 -5.50
N ALA A 11 11.23 16.34 -4.29
CA ALA A 11 9.85 16.72 -3.99
C ALA A 11 9.21 17.70 -5.00
N PRO A 12 9.81 18.85 -5.34
CA PRO A 12 9.22 19.78 -6.30
C PRO A 12 9.19 19.25 -7.74
N ILE A 13 10.04 18.27 -8.08
CA ILE A 13 10.17 17.71 -9.43
C ILE A 13 9.14 16.58 -9.63
N THR A 14 9.11 15.63 -8.69
CA THR A 14 8.20 14.47 -8.74
C THR A 14 6.83 14.79 -8.16
N GLY A 15 6.72 15.93 -7.47
CA GLY A 15 5.53 16.29 -6.68
C GLY A 15 5.35 15.38 -5.46
N VAL A 16 6.44 14.78 -4.96
CA VAL A 16 6.35 13.72 -3.93
C VAL A 16 5.64 14.21 -2.68
N ALA A 17 4.70 13.40 -2.21
CA ALA A 17 4.18 13.50 -0.86
C ALA A 17 4.65 12.27 -0.07
N SER A 18 5.31 12.52 1.06
CA SER A 18 5.74 11.49 2.01
C SER A 18 4.91 11.62 3.28
N VAL A 19 4.19 10.57 3.66
CA VAL A 19 3.44 10.52 4.92
C VAL A 19 3.84 9.29 5.72
N SER A 20 3.82 9.40 7.05
CA SER A 20 3.98 8.21 7.89
C SER A 20 2.82 7.26 7.60
N ALA A 21 3.11 5.97 7.46
CA ALA A 21 2.12 4.98 7.02
C ALA A 21 1.18 4.56 8.18
N THR A 22 0.46 5.53 8.74
CA THR A 22 -0.62 5.30 9.71
C THR A 22 -1.97 5.25 9.00
N PHE A 23 -2.97 4.58 9.58
CA PHE A 23 -4.31 4.54 9.00
C PHE A 23 -4.85 5.94 8.68
N GLU A 24 -4.75 6.87 9.64
CA GLU A 24 -5.15 8.27 9.49
C GLU A 24 -4.46 8.93 8.29
N ASN A 25 -3.13 8.93 8.25
CA ASN A 25 -2.37 9.62 7.21
C ASN A 25 -2.60 9.02 5.81
N VAL A 26 -2.69 7.70 5.72
CA VAL A 26 -2.92 7.01 4.43
C VAL A 26 -4.35 7.23 3.95
N SER A 27 -5.34 7.24 4.86
CA SER A 27 -6.72 7.60 4.54
C SER A 27 -6.82 9.04 4.04
N GLU A 28 -6.30 10.01 4.80
CA GLU A 28 -6.32 11.42 4.39
C GLU A 28 -5.64 11.63 3.04
N PHE A 29 -4.51 10.95 2.83
CA PHE A 29 -3.80 10.96 1.56
C PHE A 29 -4.68 10.42 0.42
N ALA A 30 -5.28 9.24 0.60
CA ALA A 30 -6.13 8.61 -0.42
C ALA A 30 -7.38 9.47 -0.71
N ASN A 31 -8.01 10.04 0.31
CA ASN A 31 -9.16 10.92 0.16
C ASN A 31 -8.83 12.18 -0.64
N ARG A 32 -7.63 12.74 -0.45
CA ARG A 32 -7.22 13.97 -1.12
C ARG A 32 -6.79 13.73 -2.57
N GLU A 33 -5.96 12.72 -2.81
CA GLU A 33 -5.34 12.50 -4.13
C GLU A 33 -6.19 11.58 -5.03
N LEU A 34 -7.02 10.72 -4.45
CA LEU A 34 -7.84 9.71 -5.14
C LEU A 34 -9.31 9.73 -4.64
N PRO A 35 -9.99 10.89 -4.56
CA PRO A 35 -11.31 11.02 -3.94
C PRO A 35 -12.42 10.22 -4.64
N LYS A 36 -12.24 9.88 -5.91
CA LYS A 36 -13.22 9.08 -6.67
C LYS A 36 -13.14 7.61 -6.32
N GLU A 37 -11.92 7.11 -6.13
CA GLU A 37 -11.63 5.72 -5.81
C GLU A 37 -11.76 5.47 -4.29
N PHE A 38 -11.39 6.46 -3.47
CA PHE A 38 -11.33 6.37 -2.02
C PHE A 38 -11.95 7.61 -1.36
N PRO A 39 -13.28 7.79 -1.42
CA PRO A 39 -13.96 8.83 -0.66
C PRO A 39 -13.82 8.58 0.85
N LYS A 40 -14.02 9.64 1.65
CA LYS A 40 -13.75 9.61 3.09
C LYS A 40 -14.59 8.56 3.81
N GLU A 41 -15.86 8.45 3.44
CA GLU A 41 -16.80 7.51 4.03
C GLU A 41 -16.31 6.06 3.86
N LEU A 42 -15.72 5.75 2.70
CA LEU A 42 -15.15 4.43 2.44
C LEU A 42 -13.88 4.18 3.26
N THR A 43 -12.96 5.15 3.31
CA THR A 43 -11.72 4.96 4.08
C THR A 43 -11.97 4.89 5.58
N ASP A 44 -12.96 5.61 6.10
CA ASP A 44 -13.37 5.52 7.51
C ASP A 44 -13.80 4.09 7.87
N GLU A 45 -14.43 3.37 6.94
CA GLU A 45 -14.87 1.98 7.13
C GLU A 45 -13.73 0.96 6.97
N ILE A 46 -12.83 1.13 6.00
CA ILE A 46 -11.86 0.09 5.62
C ILE A 46 -10.44 0.29 6.19
N MET A 47 -10.10 1.49 6.67
CA MET A 47 -8.76 1.83 7.17
C MET A 47 -8.74 1.94 8.69
N ASN A 48 -9.00 0.82 9.36
CA ASN A 48 -8.90 0.68 10.81
C ASN A 48 -8.42 -0.72 11.18
N ASP A 49 -8.04 -0.91 12.44
CA ASP A 49 -7.49 -2.18 12.95
C ASP A 49 -8.45 -3.37 12.73
N GLU A 50 -9.73 -3.18 13.02
CA GLU A 50 -10.74 -4.25 12.91
C GLU A 50 -10.87 -4.73 11.46
N PHE A 51 -11.05 -3.79 10.54
CA PHE A 51 -11.18 -4.11 9.12
C PHE A 51 -9.87 -4.67 8.55
N GLN A 52 -8.72 -4.16 8.98
CA GLN A 52 -7.42 -4.69 8.57
C GLN A 52 -7.22 -6.14 9.00
N MET A 53 -7.60 -6.51 10.23
CA MET A 53 -7.54 -7.91 10.68
C MET A 53 -8.41 -8.82 9.82
N ARG A 54 -9.63 -8.36 9.52
CA ARG A 54 -10.56 -9.08 8.66
C ARG A 54 -10.02 -9.26 7.25
N TYR A 55 -9.56 -8.17 6.64
CA TYR A 55 -8.95 -8.17 5.31
C TYR A 55 -7.73 -9.08 5.26
N ARG A 56 -6.84 -8.99 6.25
CA ARG A 56 -5.66 -9.86 6.37
C ARG A 56 -6.05 -11.34 6.40
N SER A 57 -7.06 -11.70 7.19
CA SER A 57 -7.55 -13.09 7.28
C SER A 57 -8.03 -13.59 5.92
N GLU A 58 -8.95 -12.88 5.28
CA GLU A 58 -9.55 -13.35 4.01
C GLU A 58 -8.56 -13.33 2.86
N TYR A 59 -7.76 -12.28 2.75
CA TYR A 59 -6.79 -12.16 1.68
C TYR A 59 -5.65 -13.19 1.82
N SER A 60 -5.14 -13.42 3.04
CA SER A 60 -4.07 -14.41 3.25
C SER A 60 -4.56 -15.83 2.95
N LYS A 61 -5.80 -16.17 3.34
CA LYS A 61 -6.40 -17.46 2.98
C LYS A 61 -6.59 -17.61 1.47
N ALA A 62 -7.04 -16.55 0.78
CA ALA A 62 -7.14 -16.58 -0.68
C ALA A 62 -5.77 -16.82 -1.36
N VAL A 63 -4.69 -16.26 -0.81
CA VAL A 63 -3.31 -16.56 -1.25
C VAL A 63 -2.94 -18.02 -0.98
N GLU A 64 -3.18 -18.52 0.23
CA GLU A 64 -2.90 -19.92 0.62
C GLU A 64 -3.66 -20.93 -0.26
N ASP A 65 -4.92 -20.63 -0.57
CA ASP A 65 -5.81 -21.42 -1.43
C ASP A 65 -5.48 -21.27 -2.93
N LYS A 66 -4.47 -20.47 -3.28
CA LYS A 66 -4.03 -20.20 -4.66
C LYS A 66 -5.15 -19.66 -5.55
N VAL A 67 -6.01 -18.82 -4.98
CA VAL A 67 -7.11 -18.15 -5.70
C VAL A 67 -6.56 -17.26 -6.82
N PHE A 68 -5.41 -16.62 -6.58
CA PHE A 68 -4.78 -15.70 -7.53
C PHE A 68 -3.78 -16.43 -8.43
N LYS A 69 -3.84 -16.18 -9.75
CA LYS A 69 -2.81 -16.67 -10.69
C LYS A 69 -1.46 -16.00 -10.46
N ASN A 70 -1.49 -14.73 -10.03
CA ASN A 70 -0.31 -13.95 -9.71
C ASN A 70 -0.57 -13.14 -8.42
N GLU A 71 0.14 -13.46 -7.35
CA GLU A 71 0.01 -12.77 -6.05
C GLU A 71 0.41 -11.29 -6.13
N SER A 72 1.27 -10.92 -7.08
CA SER A 72 1.68 -9.52 -7.33
C SER A 72 0.63 -8.72 -8.09
N THR A 73 -0.31 -9.38 -8.77
CA THR A 73 -1.44 -8.76 -9.50
C THR A 73 -2.71 -9.59 -9.30
N PRO A 74 -3.31 -9.55 -8.11
CA PRO A 74 -4.39 -10.46 -7.75
C PRO A 74 -5.66 -10.12 -8.53
N ASP A 75 -6.23 -11.13 -9.20
CA ASP A 75 -7.45 -11.02 -10.01
C ASP A 75 -8.65 -10.64 -9.13
N GLU A 76 -9.37 -9.56 -9.47
CA GLU A 76 -10.49 -9.05 -8.68
C GLU A 76 -11.68 -10.01 -8.67
N ASP A 77 -12.09 -10.50 -9.85
CA ASP A 77 -13.21 -11.44 -9.99
C ASP A 77 -12.96 -12.73 -9.20
N LYS A 78 -11.71 -13.18 -9.11
CA LYS A 78 -11.35 -14.38 -8.34
C LYS A 78 -11.47 -14.16 -6.84
N PHE A 79 -11.14 -12.96 -6.36
CA PHE A 79 -11.33 -12.65 -4.95
C PHE A 79 -12.82 -12.61 -4.59
N GLU A 80 -13.64 -12.02 -5.46
CA GLU A 80 -15.10 -11.99 -5.28
C GLU A 80 -15.71 -13.39 -5.28
N GLU A 81 -15.38 -14.22 -6.26
CA GLU A 81 -15.80 -15.63 -6.30
C GLU A 81 -15.39 -16.39 -5.03
N TYR A 82 -14.16 -16.18 -4.55
CA TYR A 82 -13.68 -16.73 -3.30
C TYR A 82 -14.54 -16.28 -2.11
N LEU A 83 -14.78 -14.98 -1.95
CA LEU A 83 -15.57 -14.44 -0.83
C LEU A 83 -17.03 -14.96 -0.85
N LEU A 84 -17.64 -15.02 -2.04
CA LEU A 84 -18.97 -15.62 -2.23
C LEU A 84 -19.00 -17.09 -1.80
N SER A 85 -17.99 -17.88 -2.18
CA SER A 85 -17.90 -19.30 -1.79
C SER A 85 -17.77 -19.50 -0.28
N ARG A 86 -17.31 -18.48 0.45
CA ARG A 86 -17.16 -18.45 1.91
C ARG A 86 -18.41 -17.90 2.63
N GLY A 87 -19.45 -17.51 1.88
CA GLY A 87 -20.70 -17.00 2.42
C GLY A 87 -20.68 -15.53 2.83
N ALA A 88 -19.70 -14.75 2.35
CA ALA A 88 -19.70 -13.30 2.54
C ALA A 88 -20.92 -12.68 1.84
N ASN A 89 -21.54 -11.69 2.48
CA ASN A 89 -22.65 -10.96 1.86
C ASN A 89 -22.13 -9.86 0.91
N GLU A 90 -23.04 -9.30 0.11
CA GLU A 90 -22.70 -8.30 -0.91
C GLU A 90 -21.97 -7.08 -0.34
N SER A 91 -22.43 -6.54 0.79
CA SER A 91 -21.80 -5.38 1.43
C SER A 91 -20.36 -5.69 1.88
N GLU A 92 -20.15 -6.87 2.48
CA GLU A 92 -18.82 -7.31 2.91
C GLU A 92 -17.86 -7.51 1.74
N ILE A 93 -18.37 -8.08 0.65
CA ILE A 93 -17.60 -8.26 -0.60
C ILE A 93 -17.16 -6.91 -1.13
N GLN A 94 -18.05 -5.92 -1.21
CA GLN A 94 -17.70 -4.59 -1.71
C GLN A 94 -16.60 -3.93 -0.88
N LEU A 95 -16.67 -4.00 0.45
CA LEU A 95 -15.66 -3.43 1.33
C LEU A 95 -14.30 -4.14 1.23
N LEU A 96 -14.29 -5.47 1.14
CA LEU A 96 -13.06 -6.25 0.98
C LEU A 96 -12.41 -6.01 -0.39
N LYS A 97 -13.21 -5.87 -1.45
CA LYS A 97 -12.72 -5.48 -2.78
C LYS A 97 -12.15 -4.07 -2.79
N ALA A 98 -12.82 -3.11 -2.14
CA ALA A 98 -12.30 -1.76 -1.98
C ALA A 98 -10.95 -1.76 -1.24
N ARG A 99 -10.81 -2.56 -0.18
CA ARG A 99 -9.55 -2.67 0.58
C ARG A 99 -8.42 -3.30 -0.24
N LYS A 100 -8.73 -4.30 -1.08
CA LYS A 100 -7.80 -4.84 -2.07
C LYS A 100 -7.38 -3.78 -3.07
N ASN A 101 -8.32 -3.01 -3.61
CA ASN A 101 -8.01 -1.96 -4.57
C ASN A 101 -7.09 -0.89 -3.94
N LEU A 102 -7.32 -0.55 -2.66
CA LEU A 102 -6.43 0.31 -1.90
C LEU A 102 -5.02 -0.30 -1.78
N GLN A 103 -4.89 -1.59 -1.49
CA GLN A 103 -3.60 -2.28 -1.53
C GLN A 103 -2.94 -2.16 -2.92
N THR A 104 -3.67 -2.35 -4.00
CA THR A 104 -3.14 -2.29 -5.37
C THR A 104 -2.67 -0.89 -5.76
N ILE A 105 -3.43 0.15 -5.41
CA ILE A 105 -3.16 1.53 -5.83
C ILE A 105 -2.21 2.24 -4.87
N VAL A 106 -2.40 2.07 -3.56
CA VAL A 106 -1.75 2.84 -2.48
C VAL A 106 -0.63 2.01 -1.81
N GLY A 107 -0.66 0.68 -1.94
CA GLY A 107 0.39 -0.20 -1.40
C GLY A 107 0.19 -0.67 0.04
N ALA A 108 -0.89 -0.24 0.72
CA ALA A 108 -1.21 -0.65 2.08
C ALA A 108 -1.74 -2.11 2.10
N ASN A 109 -0.83 -3.08 2.13
CA ASN A 109 -1.13 -4.49 1.90
C ASN A 109 -1.75 -5.24 3.11
N GLN A 110 -1.91 -6.56 3.03
CA GLN A 110 -2.47 -7.39 4.10
C GLN A 110 -1.63 -7.40 5.40
N HIS A 111 -0.36 -7.02 5.34
CA HIS A 111 0.53 -6.91 6.50
C HIS A 111 0.62 -5.49 7.06
N TYR A 112 -0.01 -4.51 6.40
CA TYR A 112 -0.06 -3.12 6.84
C TYR A 112 -0.86 -3.01 8.15
N GLU A 113 -0.20 -2.65 9.25
CA GLU A 113 -0.88 -2.48 10.55
C GLU A 113 -1.28 -1.03 10.85
N GLY A 114 -1.00 -0.09 9.94
CA GLY A 114 -1.43 1.30 10.07
C GLY A 114 -0.92 2.03 11.33
N ASN A 115 0.17 1.55 11.92
CA ASN A 115 0.83 2.14 13.09
C ASN A 115 2.12 2.90 12.72
N GLY A 116 2.40 3.08 11.43
CA GLY A 116 3.59 3.77 10.93
C GLY A 116 4.89 2.96 11.02
N LEU A 117 4.83 1.68 11.39
CA LEU A 117 6.00 0.79 11.50
C LEU A 117 5.84 -0.42 10.58
N THR A 118 6.94 -0.88 9.99
CA THR A 118 6.94 -2.11 9.20
C THR A 118 6.86 -3.33 10.13
N LEU A 119 5.94 -4.24 9.84
CA LEU A 119 5.83 -5.52 10.56
C LEU A 119 7.10 -6.36 10.33
N ASN A 120 7.72 -6.83 11.41
CA ASN A 120 8.84 -7.76 11.30
C ASN A 120 8.32 -9.20 11.14
N THR A 121 8.54 -9.79 9.97
CA THR A 121 8.16 -11.17 9.66
C THR A 121 9.30 -12.18 9.90
N GLY A 122 10.48 -11.72 10.30
CA GLY A 122 11.64 -12.56 10.56
C GLY A 122 11.61 -13.20 11.96
N ALA A 123 11.79 -14.53 12.03
CA ALA A 123 11.75 -15.31 13.27
C ALA A 123 12.89 -15.01 14.28
N VAL A 124 13.86 -14.16 13.93
CA VAL A 124 15.16 -14.06 14.63
C VAL A 124 15.21 -12.91 15.65
N SER A 125 14.26 -11.96 15.61
CA SER A 125 14.26 -10.84 16.55
C SER A 125 13.02 -10.89 17.45
N GLY A 126 13.20 -10.71 18.76
CA GLY A 126 12.08 -10.56 19.70
C GLY A 126 11.24 -9.29 19.49
N ASN A 127 11.56 -8.47 18.49
CA ASN A 127 10.85 -7.23 18.17
C ASN A 127 9.80 -7.48 17.08
N LYS A 128 8.52 -7.21 17.43
CA LYS A 128 7.37 -7.32 16.53
C LYS A 128 7.39 -6.30 15.38
N TYR A 129 8.07 -5.18 15.56
CA TYR A 129 8.10 -4.06 14.62
C TYR A 129 9.53 -3.67 14.22
N GLY A 130 9.69 -3.25 12.97
CA GLY A 130 10.93 -2.77 12.36
C GLY A 130 11.02 -1.25 12.29
N VAL A 131 11.57 -0.74 11.19
CA VAL A 131 11.75 0.70 10.93
C VAL A 131 10.42 1.42 10.66
N VAL A 132 10.44 2.76 10.75
CA VAL A 132 9.32 3.61 10.35
C VAL A 132 9.02 3.42 8.87
N GLU A 133 7.75 3.21 8.54
CA GLU A 133 7.27 3.06 7.17
C GLU A 133 6.71 4.40 6.66
N THR A 134 7.17 4.80 5.48
CA THR A 134 6.70 6.00 4.79
C THR A 134 6.03 5.63 3.49
N LEU A 135 4.83 6.16 3.26
CA LEU A 135 4.20 6.11 1.96
C LEU A 135 4.72 7.28 1.13
N ASN A 136 5.33 6.98 -0.02
CA ASN A 136 5.80 7.97 -0.98
C ASN A 136 4.93 7.91 -2.23
N PHE A 137 4.30 9.02 -2.58
CA PHE A 137 3.49 9.12 -3.79
C PHE A 137 4.05 10.16 -4.74
N GLU A 138 4.45 9.72 -5.92
CA GLU A 138 4.96 10.56 -7.00
C GLU A 138 3.79 10.98 -7.91
N ARG A 139 3.44 12.26 -7.92
CA ARG A 139 2.37 12.80 -8.77
C ARG A 139 2.76 12.82 -10.25
N ASN A 140 4.05 12.96 -10.52
CA ASN A 140 4.61 13.04 -11.86
C ASN A 140 5.52 11.84 -12.12
N LYS A 141 5.28 11.11 -13.22
CA LYS A 141 6.29 10.19 -13.76
C LYS A 141 7.45 11.00 -14.31
N VAL A 142 8.54 11.09 -13.55
CA VAL A 142 9.76 11.79 -13.96
C VAL A 142 10.87 10.77 -14.21
N GLY A 143 11.51 10.85 -15.37
CA GLY A 143 12.62 9.97 -15.69
C GLY A 143 13.87 10.25 -14.84
N LEU A 144 14.69 9.22 -14.62
CA LEU A 144 15.96 9.33 -13.88
C LEU A 144 16.88 10.42 -14.46
N GLN A 145 16.88 10.62 -15.78
CA GLN A 145 17.67 11.66 -16.44
C GLN A 145 17.30 13.07 -15.95
N THR A 146 16.00 13.39 -15.91
CA THR A 146 15.51 14.68 -15.42
C THR A 146 15.85 14.88 -13.94
N MET A 147 15.76 13.83 -13.12
CA MET A 147 16.17 13.93 -11.72
C MET A 147 17.69 14.14 -11.57
N LEU A 148 18.50 13.53 -12.43
CA LEU A 148 19.97 13.68 -12.43
C LEU A 148 20.36 15.11 -12.83
N GLU A 149 19.74 15.66 -13.88
CA GLU A 149 19.94 17.03 -14.36
C GLU A 149 19.61 18.08 -13.31
N ASN A 150 18.56 17.84 -12.52
CA ASN A 150 18.15 18.69 -11.42
C ASN A 150 18.89 18.39 -10.10
N LYS A 151 19.90 17.49 -10.13
CA LYS A 151 20.70 17.09 -8.96
C LYS A 151 19.85 16.53 -7.80
N ALA A 152 18.68 15.98 -8.11
CA ALA A 152 17.79 15.33 -7.17
C ALA A 152 18.15 13.86 -6.92
N ILE A 153 18.94 13.25 -7.82
CA ILE A 153 19.51 11.91 -7.59
C ILE A 153 21.01 11.88 -7.88
N LYS A 154 21.68 10.90 -7.28
CA LYS A 154 23.05 10.49 -7.62
C LYS A 154 23.09 9.00 -7.89
N ILE A 155 23.68 8.61 -9.02
CA ILE A 155 23.93 7.21 -9.35
C ILE A 155 25.31 6.83 -8.81
N VAL A 156 25.36 5.78 -7.99
CA VAL A 156 26.58 5.21 -7.45
C VAL A 156 26.76 3.82 -8.08
N ALA A 157 27.87 3.64 -8.79
CA ALA A 157 28.29 2.32 -9.24
C ALA A 157 28.73 1.51 -8.03
N LEU A 158 28.15 0.33 -7.86
CA LEU A 158 28.66 -0.65 -6.91
C LEU A 158 29.67 -1.48 -7.71
N GLY A 159 30.94 -1.40 -7.29
CA GLY A 159 32.03 -2.16 -7.89
C GLY A 159 31.92 -3.65 -7.63
#